data_AF-A0A0V1BTH4-F1
#
_entry.id   AF-A0A0V1BTH4-F1
#
_cell.length_a   1.000
_cell.length_b   1.000
_cell.length_c   1.000
_cell.angle_alpha   90.00
_cell.angle_beta   90.00
_cell.angle_gamma   90.00
#
_symmetry.space_group_name_H-M   'P 1'
#
loop_
_entity.id
_entity.type
_entity.pdbx_description
1 polymer ?
#
loop_
_entity_poly.entity_id
_entity_poly.type
_entity_poly.pdbx_seq_one_letter_code
_entity_poly.pdbx_strand_id
1 'polypeptide(L)'
;MLHGLTAAFIEKHWYQKLSDDLKNVLNTAVKIINFIKSKPLQSRLFEKLSEEMGSCHKSLLFHSEVRWLSRGKVLTRLVELREEVAIFLKGQSDYSKVLRDEKFILKLTYLADIFST
;
A
#
# COMPACT_ATOMS: atom_id res chain seq x y z
N MET A 1 17.61 -9.55 -22.33
CA MET A 1 17.99 -9.95 -20.96
C MET A 1 18.66 -8.83 -20.13
N LEU A 2 18.81 -7.59 -20.64
CA LEU A 2 19.54 -6.49 -19.96
C LEU A 2 18.68 -5.39 -19.30
N HIS A 3 17.36 -5.34 -19.56
CA HIS A 3 16.49 -4.30 -18.96
C HIS A 3 16.16 -4.50 -17.47
N GLY A 4 16.45 -5.67 -16.89
CA GLY A 4 16.08 -5.99 -15.50
C GLY A 4 17.08 -5.55 -14.43
N LEU A 5 18.36 -5.36 -14.79
CA LEU A 5 19.44 -5.08 -13.84
C LEU A 5 19.60 -3.58 -13.53
N THR A 6 19.34 -2.71 -14.51
CA THR A 6 19.41 -1.25 -14.34
C THR A 6 18.29 -0.73 -13.44
N ALA A 7 17.07 -1.26 -13.59
CA ALA A 7 15.92 -0.85 -12.79
C ALA A 7 16.07 -1.20 -11.30
N ALA A 8 16.58 -2.40 -10.98
CA ALA A 8 16.81 -2.82 -9.58
C ALA A 8 17.95 -2.03 -8.90
N PHE A 9 18.98 -1.64 -9.67
CA PHE A 9 20.08 -0.82 -9.17
C PHE A 9 19.63 0.61 -8.86
N ILE A 10 18.85 1.22 -9.76
CA ILE A 10 18.23 2.54 -9.58
C ILE A 10 17.29 2.50 -8.36
N GLU A 11 16.44 1.48 -8.22
CA GLU A 11 15.50 1.30 -7.09
C GLU A 11 16.20 1.29 -5.72
N LYS A 12 17.28 0.50 -5.57
CA LYS A 12 18.06 0.45 -4.33
C LYS A 12 18.70 1.81 -4.00
N HIS A 13 19.05 2.57 -5.02
CA HIS A 13 19.64 3.90 -4.88
C HIS A 13 18.60 4.98 -4.54
N TRP A 14 17.41 4.91 -5.14
CA TRP A 14 16.28 5.80 -4.83
C TRP A 14 15.71 5.55 -3.45
N TYR A 15 15.55 4.29 -3.04
CA TYR A 15 15.15 3.95 -1.67
C TYR A 15 16.14 4.50 -0.64
N GLN A 16 17.44 4.46 -0.93
CA GLN A 16 18.46 5.06 -0.05
C GLN A 16 18.35 6.58 0.03
N LYS A 17 17.92 7.26 -1.04
CA LYS A 17 17.73 8.71 -1.09
C LYS A 17 16.39 9.20 -0.50
N LEU A 18 15.43 8.30 -0.27
CA LEU A 18 14.17 8.65 0.38
C LEU A 18 14.44 9.14 1.81
N SER A 19 13.71 10.16 2.26
CA SER A 19 13.75 10.56 3.67
C SER A 19 13.24 9.41 4.56
N ASP A 20 13.74 9.33 5.79
CA ASP A 20 13.32 8.27 6.72
C ASP A 20 11.83 8.32 7.03
N ASP A 21 11.25 9.51 6.99
CA ASP A 21 9.82 9.74 7.10
C ASP A 21 9.03 9.06 5.95
N LEU A 22 9.46 9.20 4.70
CA LEU A 22 8.83 8.52 3.56
C LEU A 22 9.05 7.00 3.59
N LYS A 23 10.22 6.53 4.05
CA LYS A 23 10.47 5.10 4.24
C LYS A 23 9.53 4.52 5.30
N ASN A 24 9.28 5.25 6.38
CA ASN A 24 8.34 4.86 7.41
C ASN A 24 6.91 4.74 6.88
N VAL A 25 6.46 5.69 6.04
CA VAL A 25 5.16 5.61 5.37
C VAL A 25 5.07 4.37 4.48
N LEU A 26 6.08 4.15 3.63
CA LEU A 26 6.13 2.98 2.75
C LEU A 26 6.08 1.65 3.53
N ASN A 27 6.90 1.53 4.57
CA ASN A 27 6.93 0.33 5.42
C ASN A 27 5.60 0.12 6.16
N THR A 28 4.95 1.20 6.58
CA THR A 28 3.64 1.15 7.26
C THR A 28 2.55 0.69 6.29
N ALA A 29 2.53 1.22 5.06
CA ALA A 29 1.61 0.78 4.01
C ALA A 29 1.73 -0.74 3.75
N VAL A 30 2.96 -1.25 3.62
CA VAL A 30 3.21 -2.69 3.45
C VAL A 30 2.70 -3.50 4.65
N LYS A 31 2.93 -3.03 5.88
CA LYS A 31 2.43 -3.71 7.09
C LYS A 31 0.90 -3.76 7.14
N ILE A 32 0.21 -2.68 6.76
CA ILE A 32 -1.26 -2.62 6.69
C ILE A 32 -1.80 -3.67 5.72
N ILE A 33 -1.23 -3.71 4.50
CA ILE A 33 -1.65 -4.65 3.46
C ILE A 33 -1.39 -6.08 3.90
N ASN A 34 -0.21 -6.37 4.44
CA ASN A 34 0.13 -7.69 4.95
C ASN A 34 -0.77 -8.11 6.12
N PHE A 35 -1.18 -7.19 6.99
CA PHE A 35 -2.11 -7.50 8.07
C PHE A 35 -3.44 -8.08 7.54
N ILE A 36 -4.03 -7.44 6.53
CA ILE A 36 -5.28 -7.89 5.91
C ILE A 36 -5.06 -9.15 5.06
N LYS A 37 -3.97 -9.20 4.30
CA LYS A 37 -3.69 -10.27 3.34
C LYS A 37 -3.13 -11.55 3.95
N SER A 38 -2.52 -11.48 5.13
CA SER A 38 -1.91 -12.63 5.81
C SER A 38 -2.92 -13.72 6.20
N LYS A 39 -4.20 -13.37 6.35
CA LYS A 39 -5.27 -14.30 6.73
C LYS A 39 -6.30 -14.40 5.59
N PRO A 40 -6.53 -15.59 5.01
CA PRO A 40 -7.50 -15.77 3.91
C PRO A 40 -8.91 -15.26 4.23
N LEU A 41 -9.37 -15.49 5.47
CA LEU A 41 -10.68 -14.99 5.92
C LEU A 41 -10.73 -13.47 5.94
N GLN A 42 -9.69 -12.80 6.46
CA GLN A 42 -9.62 -11.34 6.50
C GLN A 42 -9.61 -10.74 5.09
N SER A 43 -8.89 -11.37 4.16
CA SER A 43 -8.90 -10.95 2.75
C SER A 43 -10.30 -11.04 2.13
N ARG A 44 -11.02 -12.13 2.37
CA ARG A 44 -12.39 -12.32 1.85
C ARG A 44 -13.40 -11.37 2.49
N LEU A 45 -13.29 -11.11 3.79
CA LEU A 45 -14.15 -10.16 4.49
C LEU A 45 -13.91 -8.73 4.01
N PHE A 46 -12.65 -8.35 3.81
CA PHE A 46 -12.30 -7.07 3.22
C PHE A 46 -12.86 -6.91 1.80
N GLU A 47 -12.79 -7.99 1.01
CA GLU A 47 -13.32 -7.97 -0.36
C GLU A 47 -14.82 -7.75 -0.40
N LYS A 48 -15.55 -8.43 0.48
CA LYS A 48 -16.99 -8.23 0.64
C LYS A 48 -17.33 -6.81 1.10
N LEU A 49 -16.59 -6.27 2.08
CA LEU A 49 -16.80 -4.90 2.53
C LEU A 49 -16.58 -3.88 1.40
N SER A 50 -15.50 -4.05 0.62
CA SER A 50 -15.19 -3.16 -0.50
C SER A 50 -16.26 -3.22 -1.59
N GLU A 51 -16.82 -4.40 -1.85
CA GLU A 51 -17.96 -4.56 -2.76
C GLU A 51 -19.22 -3.87 -2.24
N GLU A 52 -19.55 -4.02 -0.96
CA GLU A 52 -20.70 -3.36 -0.31
C GLU A 52 -20.57 -1.84 -0.31
N MET A 53 -19.34 -1.31 -0.26
CA MET A 53 -19.04 0.11 -0.35
C MET A 53 -19.03 0.66 -1.79
N GLY A 54 -19.21 -0.20 -2.80
CA GLY A 54 -19.24 0.21 -4.21
C GLY A 54 -17.87 0.60 -4.78
N SER A 55 -16.79 0.13 -4.15
CA SER A 55 -15.42 0.48 -4.55
C SER A 55 -15.08 -0.10 -5.94
N CYS A 56 -14.35 0.67 -6.77
CA CYS A 56 -13.90 0.21 -8.08
C CYS A 56 -13.00 -1.03 -8.00
N HIS A 57 -12.23 -1.12 -6.92
CA HIS A 57 -11.43 -2.29 -6.60
C HIS A 57 -11.97 -2.98 -5.37
N LYS A 58 -12.00 -4.31 -5.41
CA LYS A 58 -12.53 -5.10 -4.29
C LYS A 58 -11.43 -5.73 -3.45
N SER A 59 -10.19 -5.74 -3.91
CA SER A 59 -9.10 -6.39 -3.17
C SER A 59 -7.80 -5.60 -3.20
N LEU A 60 -7.08 -5.71 -2.08
CA LEU A 60 -5.70 -5.27 -1.97
C LEU A 60 -4.78 -6.25 -2.72
N LEU A 61 -3.79 -5.68 -3.39
CA LEU A 61 -2.73 -6.43 -4.04
C LEU A 61 -1.77 -6.97 -2.97
N PHE A 62 -1.42 -8.26 -3.07
CA PHE A 62 -0.39 -8.83 -2.22
C PHE A 62 0.99 -8.37 -2.71
N HIS A 63 1.87 -8.01 -1.78
CA HIS A 63 3.26 -7.75 -2.12
C HIS A 63 3.96 -9.09 -2.39
N SER A 64 3.98 -9.55 -3.64
CA SER A 64 5.00 -10.52 -4.07
C SER A 64 6.31 -9.76 -4.28
N GLU A 65 7.44 -10.34 -3.88
CA GLU A 65 8.77 -9.70 -3.89
C GLU A 65 9.32 -9.33 -5.29
N VAL A 66 8.47 -9.29 -6.31
CA VAL A 66 8.90 -8.97 -7.67
C VAL A 66 8.72 -7.47 -7.92
N ARG A 67 9.78 -6.73 -7.56
CA ARG A 67 10.32 -5.48 -8.16
C ARG A 67 9.36 -4.25 -8.20
N TRP A 68 9.85 -3.06 -7.80
CA TRP A 68 9.17 -1.75 -7.64
C TRP A 68 7.87 -1.43 -8.41
N LEU A 69 7.70 -1.92 -9.65
CA LEU A 69 6.44 -1.81 -10.41
C LEU A 69 5.23 -2.38 -9.64
N SER A 70 5.47 -3.39 -8.79
CA SER A 70 4.45 -3.90 -7.86
C SER A 70 4.18 -2.92 -6.72
N ARG A 71 5.21 -2.20 -6.22
CA ARG A 71 5.06 -1.23 -5.12
C ARG A 71 4.18 -0.05 -5.51
N GLY A 72 4.38 0.53 -6.70
CA GLY A 72 3.51 1.60 -7.20
C GLY A 72 2.04 1.19 -7.22
N LYS A 73 1.73 0.08 -7.90
CA LYS A 73 0.35 -0.45 -7.98
C LYS A 73 -0.24 -0.80 -6.61
N VAL A 74 0.56 -1.37 -5.72
CA VAL A 74 0.16 -1.70 -4.34
C VAL A 74 -0.18 -0.44 -3.55
N LEU A 75 0.62 0.62 -3.67
CA LEU A 75 0.37 1.91 -3.01
C LEU A 75 -0.83 2.62 -3.60
N THR A 76 -0.94 2.71 -4.92
CA THR A 76 -2.12 3.28 -5.60
C THR A 76 -3.39 2.57 -5.14
N ARG A 77 -3.37 1.23 -5.09
CA ARG A 77 -4.53 0.45 -4.61
C ARG A 77 -4.88 0.75 -3.16
N LEU A 78 -3.87 0.95 -2.31
CA LEU A 78 -4.10 1.31 -0.91
C LEU A 78 -4.69 2.73 -0.77
N VAL A 79 -4.26 3.68 -1.62
CA VAL A 79 -4.83 5.03 -1.66
C VAL A 79 -6.29 4.99 -2.11
N GLU A 80 -6.60 4.26 -3.17
CA GLU A 80 -7.95 4.08 -3.71
C GLU A 80 -8.89 3.42 -2.70
N LEU A 81 -8.39 2.45 -1.91
CA LEU A 81 -9.16 1.71 -0.91
C LEU A 81 -8.97 2.23 0.51
N ARG A 82 -8.41 3.43 0.68
CA ARG A 82 -8.01 3.94 1.99
C ARG A 82 -9.16 3.93 3.00
N GLU A 83 -10.36 4.34 2.57
CA GLU A 83 -11.49 4.50 3.48
C GLU A 83 -12.07 3.14 3.90
N GLU A 84 -12.17 2.21 2.95
CA GLU A 84 -12.55 0.82 3.15
C GLU A 84 -11.59 0.15 4.13
N VAL A 85 -10.28 0.33 3.94
CA VAL A 85 -9.25 -0.22 4.84
C VAL A 85 -9.36 0.43 6.23
N ALA A 86 -9.59 1.74 6.32
CA ALA A 86 -9.74 2.43 7.60
C ALA A 86 -10.98 1.97 8.37
N ILE A 87 -12.10 1.71 7.67
CA ILE A 87 -13.32 1.15 8.24
C ILE A 87 -13.09 -0.30 8.68
N PHE A 88 -12.50 -1.11 7.81
CA PHE A 88 -12.21 -2.52 8.08
C PHE A 88 -11.37 -2.69 9.35
N LEU A 89 -10.35 -1.85 9.52
CA LEU A 89 -9.43 -1.93 10.66
C LEU A 89 -9.94 -1.23 11.93
N LYS A 90 -11.11 -0.57 11.88
CA LYS A 90 -11.69 0.12 13.03
C LYS A 90 -11.93 -0.86 14.18
N GLY A 91 -11.32 -0.61 15.34
CA GLY A 91 -11.40 -1.50 16.50
C GLY A 91 -10.55 -2.76 16.41
N GLN A 92 -9.88 -3.04 15.29
CA GLN A 92 -8.97 -4.17 15.12
C GLN A 92 -7.49 -3.77 15.21
N SER A 93 -7.15 -2.54 14.79
CA SER A 93 -5.78 -2.04 14.78
C SER A 93 -5.72 -0.51 14.79
N ASP A 94 -4.67 0.05 15.38
CA ASP A 94 -4.36 1.48 15.33
C ASP A 94 -4.04 1.98 13.91
N TYR A 95 -3.79 1.09 12.96
CA TYR A 95 -3.67 1.45 11.55
C TYR A 95 -4.91 2.17 11.01
N SER A 96 -6.09 1.94 11.60
CA SER A 96 -7.30 2.71 11.27
C SER A 96 -7.16 4.21 11.54
N LYS A 97 -6.42 4.60 12.59
CA LYS A 97 -6.13 6.00 12.92
C LYS A 97 -5.06 6.57 11.99
N VAL A 98 -4.03 5.78 11.69
CA VAL A 98 -2.96 6.15 10.75
C VAL A 98 -3.53 6.49 9.36
N LEU A 99 -4.49 5.70 8.87
CA LEU A 99 -5.16 5.94 7.58
C LEU A 99 -6.12 7.13 7.58
N ARG A 100 -6.31 7.79 8.74
CA ARG A 100 -7.06 9.04 8.90
C ARG A 100 -6.17 10.23 9.23
N ASP A 101 -4.86 10.01 9.43
CA ASP A 101 -3.89 11.09 9.65
C ASP A 101 -3.55 11.77 8.31
N GLU A 102 -3.84 13.06 8.23
CA GLU A 102 -3.68 13.84 6.99
C GLU A 102 -2.23 13.82 6.47
N LYS A 103 -1.25 13.91 7.37
CA LYS A 103 0.17 13.90 6.98
C LYS A 103 0.57 12.55 6.39
N PHE A 104 0.11 11.45 6.98
CA PHE A 104 0.32 10.11 6.43
C PHE A 104 -0.33 9.97 5.05
N ILE A 105 -1.57 10.43 4.88
CA ILE A 105 -2.31 10.34 3.61
C ILE A 105 -1.60 11.12 2.51
N LEU A 106 -1.16 12.34 2.79
CA LEU A 106 -0.43 13.18 1.83
C LEU A 106 0.85 12.49 1.35
N LYS A 107 1.65 11.95 2.29
CA LYS A 107 2.90 11.24 1.95
C LYS A 107 2.64 9.92 1.23
N LEU A 108 1.60 9.19 1.62
CA LEU A 108 1.21 7.95 0.95
C LEU A 108 0.80 8.21 -0.50
N THR A 109 0.01 9.27 -0.72
CA THR A 109 -0.44 9.68 -2.05
C THR A 109 0.73 10.16 -2.90
N TYR A 110 1.63 10.97 -2.33
CA TYR A 110 2.88 11.36 -2.97
C TYR A 110 3.71 10.14 -3.39
N LEU A 111 3.87 9.15 -2.50
CA LEU A 111 4.57 7.92 -2.83
C LEU A 111 3.86 7.14 -3.95
N ALA A 112 2.53 7.02 -3.91
CA ALA A 112 1.77 6.36 -4.97
C ALA A 112 1.99 7.05 -6.33
N ASP A 113 1.98 8.38 -6.37
CA ASP A 113 2.19 9.17 -7.59
C ASP A 113 3.60 8.94 -8.18
N ILE A 114 4.66 9.11 -7.38
CA ILE A 114 6.04 8.93 -7.86
C ILE A 114 6.37 7.49 -8.27
N PHE A 115 5.69 6.49 -7.69
CA PHE A 115 5.88 5.08 -8.04
C PHE A 115 4.94 4.61 -9.16
N SER A 116 4.01 5.45 -9.62
CA SER A 116 3.09 5.14 -10.72
C SER A 116 3.64 5.49 -12.11
N THR A 117 4.81 6.15 -12.18
CA THR A 117 5.49 6.57 -13.41
C THR A 117 6.28 5.46 -14.08
#